data_AF-A0A2G6T7M3-F1
#
_entry.id   AF-A0A2G6T7M3-F1
#
_cell.length_a   1.000
_cell.length_b   1.000
_cell.length_c   1.000
_cell.angle_alpha   90.00
_cell.angle_beta   90.00
_cell.angle_gamma   90.00
#
_symmetry.space_group_name_H-M   'P 1'
#
loop_
_entity.id
_entity.type
_entity.pdbx_description
1 polymer ?
#
loop_
_entity_poly.entity_id
_entity_poly.type
_entity_poly.pdbx_seq_one_letter_code
_entity_poly.pdbx_strand_id
1 'polypeptide(L)'
;MIQVSKILSQGHGLAPVLLKRASTVELDWDVRQKSRFAATDSAGRELGIFLPRGTLVRGGDVLVAEDGSMVRVIAAPQPVLVITHCQHHGTAFDLTRAAYHLGNRHVPIELQPDHLKIEPDHVLADMLRAMHLIVTEQSLPFEPEGGAYAAGHGGEHHHGGHGHGHGHGHEHDHPDAHSHDHGHSHGRSHASAPAATTAAPARGRTVSIPVVAQGHVHGPHCNHDH
;
A
#
# COMPACT_ATOMS: atom_id res chain seq x y z
N MET A 1 -12.22 -26.37 15.18
CA MET A 1 -11.85 -25.20 14.35
C MET A 1 -13.09 -24.53 13.80
N ILE A 2 -13.19 -23.19 13.91
CA ILE A 2 -14.23 -22.34 13.34
C ILE A 2 -13.65 -21.47 12.21
N GLN A 3 -14.40 -21.21 11.13
CA GLN A 3 -13.92 -20.40 10.01
C GLN A 3 -14.04 -18.90 10.25
N VAL A 4 -13.03 -18.18 9.76
CA VAL A 4 -12.90 -16.71 9.78
C VAL A 4 -12.61 -16.24 8.36
N SER A 5 -13.56 -15.55 7.74
CA SER A 5 -13.47 -15.11 6.33
C SER A 5 -13.56 -13.59 6.14
N LYS A 6 -13.86 -12.84 7.22
CA LYS A 6 -14.02 -11.38 7.19
C LYS A 6 -13.13 -10.70 8.22
N ILE A 7 -12.64 -9.52 7.86
CA ILE A 7 -11.85 -8.61 8.70
C ILE A 7 -12.52 -7.23 8.72
N LEU A 8 -12.41 -6.53 9.84
CA LEU A 8 -12.83 -5.15 10.04
C LEU A 8 -11.61 -4.35 10.51
N SER A 9 -11.08 -3.51 9.63
CA SER A 9 -9.88 -2.70 9.90
C SER A 9 -10.07 -1.86 11.16
N GLN A 10 -9.18 -2.04 12.14
CA GLN A 10 -9.20 -1.40 13.46
C GLN A 10 -10.56 -1.49 14.20
N GLY A 11 -11.37 -2.50 13.89
CA GLY A 11 -12.73 -2.64 14.42
C GLY A 11 -13.70 -1.52 14.01
N HIS A 12 -13.44 -0.82 12.90
CA HIS A 12 -14.21 0.34 12.46
C HIS A 12 -15.73 0.04 12.36
N GLY A 13 -16.54 0.90 12.99
CA GLY A 13 -17.99 0.76 13.06
C GLY A 13 -18.51 -0.07 14.24
N LEU A 14 -17.64 -0.73 15.01
CA LEU A 14 -18.03 -1.46 16.23
C LEU A 14 -18.07 -0.54 17.46
N ALA A 15 -19.04 -0.75 18.34
CA ALA A 15 -19.08 -0.07 19.63
C ALA A 15 -17.91 -0.54 20.53
N PRO A 16 -17.24 0.33 21.30
CA PRO A 16 -16.08 -0.05 22.13
C PRO A 16 -16.31 -1.20 23.12
N VAL A 17 -17.56 -1.39 23.58
CA VAL A 17 -17.94 -2.52 24.44
C VAL A 17 -17.82 -3.89 23.74
N LEU A 18 -17.96 -3.94 22.41
CA LEU A 18 -17.74 -5.14 21.61
C LEU A 18 -16.24 -5.43 21.50
N LEU A 19 -15.43 -4.43 21.17
CA LEU A 19 -13.97 -4.52 21.10
C LEU A 19 -13.33 -4.97 22.43
N LYS A 20 -13.90 -4.55 23.56
CA LYS A 20 -13.48 -4.94 24.92
C LYS A 20 -13.96 -6.34 25.34
N ARG A 21 -14.96 -6.92 24.66
CA ARG A 21 -15.51 -8.26 24.94
C ARG A 21 -15.06 -9.33 23.95
N ALA A 22 -14.55 -8.94 22.79
CA ALA A 22 -13.92 -9.84 21.83
C ALA A 22 -12.76 -10.62 22.49
N SER A 23 -12.66 -11.91 22.19
CA SER A 23 -11.42 -12.67 22.42
C SER A 23 -10.28 -12.05 21.63
N THR A 24 -9.03 -12.28 22.05
CA THR A 24 -7.85 -11.79 21.33
C THR A 24 -7.10 -12.92 20.65
N VAL A 25 -6.38 -12.59 19.59
CA VAL A 25 -5.37 -13.49 18.99
C VAL A 25 -4.08 -12.70 18.81
N GLU A 26 -2.99 -13.21 19.36
CA GLU A 26 -1.66 -12.61 19.22
C GLU A 26 -0.97 -13.26 18.03
N LEU A 27 -0.55 -12.44 17.05
CA LEU A 27 0.04 -12.93 15.80
C LEU A 27 1.27 -12.09 15.44
N ASP A 28 2.38 -12.76 15.15
CA ASP A 28 3.58 -12.14 14.57
C ASP A 28 3.32 -11.63 13.14
N TRP A 29 4.26 -10.86 12.59
CA TRP A 29 4.21 -10.32 11.23
C TRP A 29 4.24 -11.43 10.17
N ASP A 30 4.94 -12.53 10.44
CA ASP A 30 5.09 -13.67 9.56
C ASP A 30 3.71 -14.30 9.27
N VAL A 31 2.90 -14.54 10.30
CA VAL A 31 1.52 -15.03 10.18
C VAL A 31 0.57 -13.96 9.65
N ARG A 32 0.70 -12.69 10.08
CA ARG A 32 -0.20 -11.60 9.64
C ARG A 32 -0.09 -11.20 8.18
N GLN A 33 1.01 -11.55 7.50
CA GLN A 33 1.13 -11.45 6.03
C GLN A 33 0.36 -12.54 5.27
N LYS A 34 -0.01 -13.64 5.93
CA LYS A 34 -0.61 -14.82 5.28
C LYS A 34 -2.12 -14.64 5.18
N SER A 35 -2.67 -14.68 3.97
CA SER A 35 -4.14 -14.67 3.77
C SER A 35 -4.85 -15.93 4.28
N ARG A 36 -4.10 -17.01 4.59
CA ARG A 36 -4.60 -18.31 5.08
C ARG A 36 -3.67 -18.85 6.16
N PHE A 37 -4.20 -19.11 7.35
CA PHE A 37 -3.49 -19.71 8.47
C PHE A 37 -4.47 -20.29 9.49
N ALA A 38 -3.97 -21.12 10.42
CA ALA A 38 -4.69 -21.52 11.62
C ALA A 38 -4.14 -20.74 12.83
N ALA A 39 -4.97 -20.47 13.82
CA ALA A 39 -4.59 -19.83 15.08
C ALA A 39 -5.48 -20.32 16.24
N THR A 40 -5.15 -19.96 17.48
CA THR A 40 -5.99 -20.22 18.65
C THR A 40 -6.22 -18.90 19.38
N ASP A 41 -7.47 -18.59 19.72
CA ASP A 41 -7.81 -17.35 20.44
C ASP A 41 -7.61 -17.46 21.97
N SER A 42 -7.73 -16.32 22.65
CA SER A 42 -7.61 -16.20 24.11
C SER A 42 -8.69 -16.94 24.91
N ALA A 43 -9.69 -17.55 24.25
CA ALA A 43 -10.69 -18.42 24.85
C ALA A 43 -10.42 -19.91 24.54
N GLY A 44 -9.28 -20.23 23.92
CA GLY A 44 -8.87 -21.59 23.55
C GLY A 44 -9.53 -22.11 22.27
N ARG A 45 -10.18 -21.25 21.46
CA ARG A 45 -10.89 -21.67 20.25
C ARG A 45 -9.95 -21.70 19.06
N GLU A 46 -9.87 -22.85 18.39
CA GLU A 46 -9.19 -23.02 17.10
C GLU A 46 -9.89 -22.20 16.00
N LEU A 47 -9.16 -21.33 15.32
CA LEU A 47 -9.60 -20.52 14.19
C LEU A 47 -8.93 -21.00 12.90
N GLY A 48 -9.71 -21.10 11.81
CA GLY A 48 -9.21 -21.24 10.44
C GLY A 48 -9.45 -19.95 9.66
N ILE A 49 -8.39 -19.21 9.36
CA ILE A 49 -8.47 -17.90 8.71
C ILE A 49 -8.36 -18.08 7.18
N PHE A 50 -9.31 -17.49 6.45
CA PHE A 50 -9.43 -17.57 4.99
C PHE A 50 -9.80 -16.21 4.38
N LEU A 51 -8.84 -15.28 4.40
CA LEU A 51 -9.01 -13.93 3.85
C LEU A 51 -8.75 -13.87 2.33
N PRO A 52 -9.15 -12.76 1.66
CA PRO A 52 -8.74 -12.48 0.28
C PRO A 52 -7.20 -12.51 0.11
N ARG A 53 -6.73 -12.82 -1.10
CA ARG A 53 -5.29 -12.79 -1.39
C ARG A 53 -4.79 -11.34 -1.32
N GLY A 54 -3.64 -11.13 -0.68
CA GLY A 54 -3.07 -9.80 -0.47
C GLY A 54 -3.63 -9.04 0.75
N THR A 55 -4.61 -9.58 1.48
CA THR A 55 -5.03 -9.00 2.76
C THR A 55 -3.94 -9.21 3.82
N LEU A 56 -3.33 -8.11 4.24
CA LEU A 56 -2.47 -8.02 5.42
C LEU A 56 -3.33 -7.78 6.67
N VAL A 57 -2.95 -8.38 7.79
CA VAL A 57 -3.65 -8.23 9.08
C VAL A 57 -2.88 -7.30 10.01
N ARG A 58 -3.52 -6.27 10.57
CA ARG A 58 -2.89 -5.33 11.51
C ARG A 58 -3.33 -5.57 12.95
N GLY A 59 -2.45 -5.30 13.91
CA GLY A 59 -2.82 -5.19 15.32
C GLY A 59 -3.94 -4.16 15.49
N GLY A 60 -4.97 -4.50 16.26
CA GLY A 60 -6.19 -3.71 16.39
C GLY A 60 -7.31 -4.10 15.42
N ASP A 61 -7.03 -4.79 14.32
CA ASP A 61 -8.08 -5.29 13.42
C ASP A 61 -8.97 -6.33 14.13
N VAL A 62 -10.23 -6.44 13.68
CA VAL A 62 -11.17 -7.43 14.20
C VAL A 62 -11.50 -8.44 13.12
N LEU A 63 -11.09 -9.68 13.36
CA LEU A 63 -11.52 -10.85 12.61
C LEU A 63 -12.94 -11.22 13.03
N VAL A 64 -13.78 -11.60 12.07
CA VAL A 64 -15.16 -12.04 12.30
C VAL A 64 -15.30 -13.49 11.83
N ALA A 65 -15.72 -14.35 12.75
CA ALA A 65 -15.97 -15.76 12.51
C ALA A 65 -17.38 -16.03 11.97
N GLU A 66 -17.62 -17.24 11.45
CA GLU A 66 -18.90 -17.65 10.87
C GLU A 66 -20.07 -17.70 11.87
N ASP A 67 -19.79 -17.85 13.17
CA ASP A 67 -20.77 -17.72 14.27
C ASP A 67 -21.10 -16.26 14.63
N GLY A 68 -20.49 -15.29 13.94
CA GLY A 68 -20.60 -13.86 14.24
C GLY A 68 -19.75 -13.40 15.43
N SER A 69 -18.95 -14.28 16.05
CA SER A 69 -18.02 -13.89 17.11
C SER A 69 -16.86 -13.08 16.55
N MET A 70 -16.37 -12.15 17.38
CA MET A 70 -15.30 -11.22 17.03
C MET A 70 -14.02 -11.61 17.76
N VAL A 71 -12.91 -11.64 17.02
CA VAL A 71 -11.56 -11.87 17.55
C VAL A 71 -10.70 -10.66 17.21
N ARG A 72 -10.22 -9.93 18.22
CA ARG A 72 -9.36 -8.75 18.03
C ARG A 72 -7.90 -9.19 17.91
N VAL A 73 -7.25 -8.78 16.84
CA VAL A 73 -5.84 -9.07 16.59
C VAL A 73 -4.95 -8.19 17.46
N ILE A 74 -3.90 -8.78 18.00
CA ILE A 74 -2.78 -8.11 18.65
C ILE A 74 -1.54 -8.47 17.82
N ALA A 75 -0.73 -7.47 17.46
CA ALA A 75 0.58 -7.71 16.89
C ALA A 75 1.49 -8.25 18.01
N ALA A 76 1.88 -9.52 17.91
CA ALA A 76 2.71 -10.16 18.92
C ALA A 76 4.12 -9.54 18.96
N PRO A 77 4.75 -9.42 20.15
CA PRO A 77 6.16 -9.10 20.24
C PRO A 77 7.02 -10.18 19.55
N GLN A 78 7.86 -9.76 18.60
CA GLN A 78 8.77 -10.63 17.86
C GLN A 78 10.18 -10.03 17.86
N PRO A 79 11.23 -10.84 17.60
CA PRO A 79 12.58 -10.31 17.37
C PRO A 79 12.59 -9.29 16.23
N VAL A 80 13.11 -8.10 16.52
CA VAL A 80 13.32 -7.00 15.56
C VAL A 80 14.65 -6.31 15.82
N LEU A 81 15.20 -5.69 14.79
CA LEU A 81 16.25 -4.69 14.93
C LEU A 81 15.57 -3.32 15.06
N VAL A 82 15.87 -2.60 16.14
CA VAL A 82 15.52 -1.19 16.35
C VAL A 82 16.72 -0.33 15.99
N ILE A 83 16.53 0.59 15.04
CA ILE A 83 17.56 1.51 14.54
C ILE A 83 17.28 2.91 15.05
N THR A 84 18.27 3.54 15.70
CA THR A 84 18.24 4.96 16.11
C THR A 84 19.49 5.69 15.61
N HIS A 85 19.42 7.02 15.48
CA HIS A 85 20.61 7.80 15.12
C HIS A 85 21.55 7.96 16.33
N CYS A 86 22.85 8.10 16.09
CA CYS A 86 23.78 8.48 17.15
C CYS A 86 23.46 9.91 17.63
N GLN A 87 23.27 10.11 18.94
CA GLN A 87 23.00 11.43 19.52
C GLN A 87 24.23 12.36 19.57
N HIS A 88 25.45 11.82 19.43
CA HIS A 88 26.69 12.59 19.49
C HIS A 88 27.25 12.96 18.10
N HIS A 89 27.04 12.10 17.10
CA HIS A 89 27.70 12.20 15.78
C HIS A 89 26.74 12.12 14.58
N GLY A 90 25.45 11.87 14.82
CA GLY A 90 24.44 11.71 13.78
C GLY A 90 23.19 12.57 14.02
N THR A 91 22.26 12.51 13.08
CA THR A 91 21.04 13.32 13.06
C THR A 91 19.81 12.46 12.78
N ALA A 92 18.61 12.96 13.11
CA ALA A 92 17.37 12.28 12.74
C ALA A 92 17.23 12.07 11.21
N PHE A 93 17.87 12.91 10.38
CA PHE A 93 17.87 12.75 8.92
C PHE A 93 18.65 11.51 8.45
N ASP A 94 19.56 10.96 9.26
CA ASP A 94 20.28 9.75 8.91
C ASP A 94 19.39 8.49 9.00
N LEU A 95 18.29 8.55 9.78
CA LEU A 95 17.19 7.58 9.69
C LEU A 95 16.42 7.72 8.37
N THR A 96 16.24 8.93 7.84
CA THR A 96 15.67 9.14 6.50
C THR A 96 16.56 8.54 5.41
N ARG A 97 17.89 8.68 5.52
CA ARG A 97 18.86 8.00 4.63
C ARG A 97 18.77 6.47 4.76
N ALA A 98 18.64 5.96 5.98
CA ALA A 98 18.50 4.52 6.24
C ALA A 98 17.23 3.95 5.61
N ALA A 99 16.08 4.59 5.84
CA ALA A 99 14.80 4.21 5.27
C ALA A 99 14.82 4.22 3.73
N TYR A 100 15.48 5.21 3.11
CA TYR A 100 15.73 5.22 1.65
C TYR A 100 16.55 4.01 1.19
N HIS A 101 17.65 3.69 1.87
CA HIS A 101 18.51 2.56 1.51
C HIS A 101 17.88 1.18 1.78
N LEU A 102 17.00 1.06 2.78
CA LEU A 102 16.22 -0.14 3.07
C LEU A 102 15.05 -0.31 2.07
N GLY A 103 14.35 0.78 1.76
CA GLY A 103 13.27 0.81 0.75
C GLY A 103 13.77 0.45 -0.66
N ASN A 104 14.94 0.95 -1.06
CA ASN A 104 15.62 0.57 -2.32
C ASN A 104 16.01 -0.93 -2.39
N ARG A 105 15.95 -1.66 -1.27
CA ARG A 105 16.19 -3.10 -1.17
C ARG A 105 14.90 -3.91 -0.95
N HIS A 106 13.74 -3.24 -0.97
CA HIS A 106 12.42 -3.82 -0.66
C HIS A 106 12.33 -4.49 0.71
N VAL A 107 13.10 -4.02 1.69
CA VAL A 107 13.08 -4.54 3.07
C VAL A 107 11.77 -4.09 3.77
N PRO A 108 11.00 -5.00 4.40
CA PRO A 108 9.90 -4.63 5.27
C PRO A 108 10.40 -3.73 6.40
N ILE A 109 9.86 -2.52 6.51
CA ILE A 109 10.33 -1.50 7.45
C ILE A 109 9.15 -0.80 8.11
N GLU A 110 9.17 -0.72 9.44
CA GLU A 110 8.27 0.15 10.20
C GLU A 110 8.96 1.49 10.44
N LEU A 111 8.25 2.57 10.10
CA LEU A 111 8.73 3.94 10.24
C LEU A 111 8.15 4.56 11.52
N GLN A 112 9.00 5.07 12.39
CA GLN A 112 8.62 5.92 13.51
C GLN A 112 9.44 7.23 13.46
N PRO A 113 9.01 8.33 14.12
CA PRO A 113 9.69 9.62 14.01
C PRO A 113 11.11 9.65 14.60
N ASP A 114 11.41 8.74 15.54
CA ASP A 114 12.64 8.66 16.33
C ASP A 114 13.45 7.37 16.08
N HIS A 115 12.84 6.35 15.49
CA HIS A 115 13.47 5.06 15.21
C HIS A 115 12.87 4.36 13.98
N LEU A 116 13.56 3.32 13.51
CA LEU A 116 13.05 2.38 12.50
C LEU A 116 13.04 0.97 13.09
N LYS A 117 12.14 0.11 12.62
CA LYS A 117 12.22 -1.34 12.88
C LYS A 117 12.31 -2.12 11.57
N ILE A 118 13.13 -3.18 11.57
CA ILE A 118 13.20 -4.23 10.53
C ILE A 118 13.33 -5.60 11.20
N GLU A 119 13.16 -6.67 10.42
CA GLU A 119 13.38 -8.05 10.88
C GLU A 119 14.89 -8.35 11.02
N PRO A 120 15.31 -9.36 11.81
CA PRO A 120 16.73 -9.62 12.09
C PRO A 120 17.53 -10.09 10.87
N ASP A 121 18.28 -9.16 10.27
CA ASP A 121 19.26 -9.41 9.21
C ASP A 121 20.61 -8.79 9.59
N HIS A 122 21.66 -9.63 9.64
CA HIS A 122 23.01 -9.22 10.04
C HIS A 122 23.72 -8.37 8.97
N VAL A 123 23.46 -8.60 7.68
CA VAL A 123 24.04 -7.83 6.57
C VAL A 123 23.44 -6.42 6.54
N LEU A 124 22.12 -6.31 6.78
CA LEU A 124 21.48 -5.02 6.94
C LEU A 124 21.94 -4.32 8.23
N ALA A 125 22.07 -5.04 9.35
CA ALA A 125 22.59 -4.47 10.60
C ALA A 125 24.01 -3.89 10.42
N ASP A 126 24.91 -4.59 9.73
CA ASP A 126 26.28 -4.11 9.48
C ASP A 126 26.33 -2.95 8.48
N MET A 127 25.46 -2.94 7.45
CA MET A 127 25.28 -1.77 6.59
C MET A 127 24.83 -0.54 7.41
N LEU A 128 23.86 -0.71 8.32
CA LEU A 128 23.33 0.38 9.15
C LEU A 128 24.36 0.87 10.18
N ARG A 129 25.16 -0.04 10.77
CA ARG A 129 26.30 0.30 11.63
C ARG A 129 27.37 1.08 10.86
N ALA A 130 27.66 0.72 9.61
CA ALA A 130 28.56 1.47 8.73
C ALA A 130 28.02 2.86 8.33
N MET A 131 26.72 3.08 8.44
CA MET A 131 26.09 4.42 8.36
C MET A 131 26.13 5.19 9.69
N HIS A 132 26.86 4.71 10.70
CA HIS A 132 26.97 5.29 12.06
C HIS A 132 25.65 5.30 12.85
N LEU A 133 24.73 4.40 12.51
CA LEU A 133 23.46 4.23 13.23
C LEU A 133 23.62 3.21 14.37
N ILE A 134 22.84 3.42 15.43
CA ILE A 134 22.76 2.49 16.57
C ILE A 134 21.72 1.43 16.20
N VAL A 135 22.11 0.15 16.23
CA VAL A 135 21.24 -0.98 15.89
C VAL A 135 21.17 -1.92 17.09
N THR A 136 19.98 -2.13 17.64
CA THR A 136 19.73 -2.96 18.84
C THR A 136 18.70 -4.04 18.56
N GLU A 137 18.96 -5.28 18.99
CA GLU A 137 17.96 -6.34 18.98
C GLU A 137 16.98 -6.17 20.14
N GLN A 138 15.68 -6.24 19.86
CA GLN A 138 14.61 -6.14 20.86
C GLN A 138 13.47 -7.11 20.49
N SER A 139 12.61 -7.46 21.46
CA SER A 139 11.35 -8.16 21.19
C SER A 139 10.19 -7.18 21.29
N LEU A 140 9.63 -6.79 20.15
CA LEU A 140 8.60 -5.75 20.03
C LEU A 140 7.57 -6.10 18.94
N PRO A 141 6.34 -5.59 19.02
CA PRO A 141 5.40 -5.64 17.91
C PRO A 141 5.97 -4.94 16.67
N PHE A 142 5.79 -5.57 15.52
CA PHE A 142 6.30 -5.10 14.23
C PHE A 142 5.16 -4.83 13.24
N GLU A 143 5.04 -3.59 12.78
CA GLU A 143 4.02 -3.14 11.83
C GLU A 143 4.67 -2.41 10.65
N PRO A 144 5.40 -3.11 9.77
CA PRO A 144 6.06 -2.47 8.64
C PRO A 144 5.06 -1.87 7.66
N GLU A 145 5.48 -0.81 6.99
CA GLU A 145 4.64 -0.01 6.12
C GLU A 145 4.05 -0.79 4.95
N GLY A 146 2.88 -0.36 4.51
CA GLY A 146 2.32 -0.85 3.25
C GLY A 146 3.17 -0.36 2.09
N GLY A 147 3.72 -1.27 1.27
CA GLY A 147 4.37 -0.89 0.02
C GLY A 147 3.42 -0.06 -0.86
N ALA A 148 3.96 0.86 -1.67
CA ALA A 148 3.22 1.95 -2.33
C ALA A 148 1.97 1.55 -3.15
N TYR A 149 1.83 0.27 -3.51
CA TYR A 149 0.69 -0.28 -4.27
C TYR A 149 -0.35 -1.02 -3.40
N ALA A 150 -0.12 -1.18 -2.09
CA ALA A 150 -0.99 -1.93 -1.19
C ALA A 150 -2.39 -1.31 -0.98
N ALA A 151 -2.56 -0.02 -1.29
CA ALA A 151 -3.82 0.71 -1.12
C ALA A 151 -4.97 0.25 -2.06
N GLY A 152 -4.70 -0.64 -3.03
CA GLY A 152 -5.62 -1.02 -4.09
C GLY A 152 -6.74 -2.01 -3.75
N HIS A 153 -6.79 -2.57 -2.54
CA HIS A 153 -7.66 -3.71 -2.21
C HIS A 153 -8.78 -3.43 -1.19
N GLY A 154 -9.00 -2.15 -0.83
CA GLY A 154 -10.01 -1.73 0.15
C GLY A 154 -11.40 -1.36 -0.43
N GLY A 155 -11.71 -1.70 -1.68
CA GLY A 155 -12.98 -1.33 -2.33
C GLY A 155 -13.49 -2.36 -3.33
N GLU A 156 -14.80 -2.65 -3.26
CA GLU A 156 -15.48 -3.65 -4.09
C GLU A 156 -15.71 -3.17 -5.54
N HIS A 157 -14.67 -3.30 -6.37
CA HIS A 157 -14.77 -3.15 -7.81
C HIS A 157 -14.21 -4.37 -8.54
N HIS A 158 -15.10 -5.33 -8.83
CA HIS A 158 -14.83 -6.40 -9.80
C HIS A 158 -14.69 -5.82 -11.22
N HIS A 159 -13.48 -5.40 -11.58
CA HIS A 159 -13.12 -5.19 -12.98
C HIS A 159 -12.43 -6.45 -13.53
N GLY A 160 -13.01 -7.02 -14.60
CA GLY A 160 -12.54 -8.25 -15.21
C GLY A 160 -11.16 -8.12 -15.84
N GLY A 161 -10.39 -9.20 -15.84
CA GLY A 161 -9.06 -9.23 -16.43
C GLY A 161 -9.11 -9.17 -17.96
N HIS A 162 -8.91 -7.99 -18.54
CA HIS A 162 -8.62 -7.84 -19.96
C HIS A 162 -7.12 -8.06 -20.22
N GLY A 163 -6.74 -9.33 -20.33
CA GLY A 163 -5.39 -9.74 -20.74
C GLY A 163 -5.16 -9.48 -22.23
N HIS A 164 -4.66 -8.30 -22.59
CA HIS A 164 -4.29 -7.96 -23.97
C HIS A 164 -2.96 -8.61 -24.37
N GLY A 165 -3.03 -9.85 -24.86
CA GLY A 165 -1.90 -10.57 -25.43
C GLY A 165 -1.48 -10.01 -26.80
N HIS A 166 -0.56 -9.04 -26.81
CA HIS A 166 -0.02 -8.45 -28.04
C HIS A 166 1.10 -9.31 -28.64
N GLY A 167 0.72 -10.35 -29.37
CA GLY A 167 1.64 -11.11 -30.23
C GLY A 167 1.92 -10.36 -31.53
N HIS A 168 3.00 -9.58 -31.57
CA HIS A 168 3.47 -8.91 -32.79
C HIS A 168 4.54 -9.73 -33.50
N GLY A 169 4.10 -10.53 -34.48
CA GLY A 169 5.00 -11.11 -35.48
C GLY A 169 5.40 -10.03 -36.49
N HIS A 170 6.69 -9.73 -36.58
CA HIS A 170 7.24 -8.81 -37.58
C HIS A 170 7.88 -9.60 -38.72
N GLU A 171 7.07 -9.89 -39.74
CA GLU A 171 7.56 -10.33 -41.04
C GLU A 171 7.77 -9.08 -41.90
N HIS A 172 9.00 -8.86 -42.36
CA HIS A 172 9.38 -7.69 -43.15
C HIS A 172 9.73 -8.13 -44.56
N ASP A 173 8.96 -7.69 -45.54
CA ASP A 173 9.40 -7.65 -46.93
C ASP A 173 8.91 -6.37 -47.64
N HIS A 174 9.65 -5.98 -48.67
CA HIS A 174 9.43 -4.80 -49.51
C HIS A 174 9.45 -5.26 -50.99
N PRO A 175 9.09 -4.43 -52.00
CA PRO A 175 8.73 -3.00 -51.98
C PRO A 175 7.38 -2.70 -52.68
N ASP A 176 6.97 -1.43 -52.74
CA ASP A 176 6.90 -0.64 -53.98
C ASP A 176 6.18 0.72 -53.76
N ALA A 177 6.26 1.62 -54.75
CA ALA A 177 5.74 2.98 -54.65
C ALA A 177 4.24 3.10 -54.97
N HIS A 178 3.58 4.15 -54.46
CA HIS A 178 3.02 5.25 -55.27
C HIS A 178 2.29 6.30 -54.39
N SER A 179 2.07 7.50 -54.96
CA SER A 179 1.28 8.58 -54.37
C SER A 179 -0.23 8.37 -54.53
N HIS A 180 -1.07 9.09 -53.76
CA HIS A 180 -2.01 10.11 -54.32
C HIS A 180 -2.86 10.84 -53.25
N ASP A 181 -2.77 12.17 -53.30
CA ASP A 181 -3.79 13.25 -53.27
C ASP A 181 -5.16 13.16 -52.51
N HIS A 182 -5.80 14.34 -52.39
CA HIS A 182 -6.95 14.67 -51.55
C HIS A 182 -8.33 14.09 -51.97
N GLY A 183 -9.29 14.06 -51.02
CA GLY A 183 -10.72 13.84 -51.27
C GLY A 183 -11.61 14.29 -50.10
N HIS A 184 -12.73 14.97 -50.37
CA HIS A 184 -13.56 15.65 -49.35
C HIS A 184 -14.95 15.02 -49.09
N SER A 185 -15.28 14.87 -47.81
CA SER A 185 -16.59 15.00 -47.14
C SER A 185 -17.94 14.75 -47.87
N HIS A 186 -18.72 13.79 -47.34
CA HIS A 186 -20.19 13.81 -47.23
C HIS A 186 -20.60 13.17 -45.89
N GLY A 187 -21.75 13.43 -45.24
CA GLY A 187 -22.75 14.50 -45.43
C GLY A 187 -24.19 14.11 -45.02
N ARG A 188 -24.74 14.73 -43.95
CA ARG A 188 -26.14 14.63 -43.40
C ARG A 188 -26.40 13.40 -42.50
N SER A 189 -26.88 13.53 -41.23
CA SER A 189 -28.23 13.90 -40.70
C SER A 189 -29.25 12.74 -40.85
N HIS A 190 -30.05 12.30 -39.87
CA HIS A 190 -30.92 12.94 -38.85
C HIS A 190 -31.26 11.92 -37.71
N ALA A 191 -31.96 12.16 -36.58
CA ALA A 191 -32.22 13.31 -35.69
C ALA A 191 -33.03 12.84 -34.42
N SER A 192 -33.33 13.77 -33.49
CA SER A 192 -34.35 13.73 -32.40
C SER A 192 -33.89 13.50 -30.93
N ALA A 193 -34.63 14.13 -30.01
CA ALA A 193 -34.48 14.22 -28.53
C ALA A 193 -35.92 14.35 -27.91
N PRO A 194 -36.19 14.73 -26.64
CA PRO A 194 -35.37 14.98 -25.42
C PRO A 194 -35.91 14.12 -24.22
N ALA A 195 -35.98 14.43 -22.90
CA ALA A 195 -35.62 15.56 -22.02
C ALA A 195 -35.54 15.10 -20.53
N ALA A 196 -34.77 15.81 -19.68
CA ALA A 196 -34.84 15.87 -18.19
C ALA A 196 -34.60 14.53 -17.41
N THR A 197 -34.21 14.42 -16.14
CA THR A 197 -33.77 15.31 -15.00
C THR A 197 -32.95 14.40 -14.03
N THR A 198 -32.35 14.75 -12.88
CA THR A 198 -32.25 15.92 -11.97
C THR A 198 -30.77 16.13 -11.53
N ALA A 199 -30.47 17.03 -10.58
CA ALA A 199 -29.15 17.22 -9.98
C ALA A 199 -28.96 16.46 -8.64
N ALA A 200 -27.71 16.24 -8.23
CA ALA A 200 -27.31 15.55 -7.00
C ALA A 200 -26.92 16.50 -5.85
N PRO A 201 -26.92 16.04 -4.58
CA PRO A 201 -26.15 16.65 -3.50
C PRO A 201 -24.70 16.13 -3.47
N ALA A 202 -23.76 16.95 -2.98
CA ALA A 202 -22.31 16.70 -3.11
C ALA A 202 -21.72 15.76 -2.04
N ARG A 203 -20.71 14.97 -2.42
CA ARG A 203 -19.73 14.40 -1.47
C ARG A 203 -18.75 15.49 -1.02
N GLY A 204 -18.22 15.37 0.20
CA GLY A 204 -17.25 16.30 0.77
C GLY A 204 -15.97 16.41 -0.07
N ARG A 205 -15.39 17.61 -0.14
CA ARG A 205 -14.16 17.89 -0.91
C ARG A 205 -12.97 17.08 -0.40
N THR A 206 -12.31 16.37 -1.31
CA THR A 206 -10.86 16.13 -1.19
C THR A 206 -10.11 17.46 -1.31
N VAL A 207 -9.06 17.64 -0.51
CA VAL A 207 -8.21 18.84 -0.60
C VAL A 207 -7.13 18.61 -1.65
N SER A 208 -7.38 19.04 -2.87
CA SER A 208 -6.36 19.09 -3.92
C SER A 208 -5.32 20.16 -3.59
N ILE A 209 -4.06 19.77 -3.44
CA ILE A 209 -2.93 20.72 -3.30
C ILE A 209 -2.52 21.18 -4.72
N PRO A 210 -2.68 22.46 -5.08
CA PRO A 210 -2.26 22.94 -6.39
C PRO A 210 -0.75 23.14 -6.43
N VAL A 211 -0.04 22.31 -7.20
CA VAL A 211 1.37 22.56 -7.53
C VAL A 211 1.43 23.69 -8.56
N VAL A 212 1.62 24.91 -8.08
CA VAL A 212 1.88 26.07 -8.94
C VAL A 212 3.34 25.99 -9.42
N ALA A 213 3.53 25.59 -10.68
CA ALA A 213 4.83 25.69 -11.34
C ALA A 213 5.20 27.19 -11.47
N GLN A 214 6.11 27.67 -10.63
CA GLN A 214 6.63 29.04 -10.73
C GLN A 214 7.49 29.16 -11.99
N GLY A 215 7.25 30.22 -12.76
CA GLY A 215 7.92 30.47 -14.04
C GLY A 215 9.44 30.65 -13.88
N HIS A 216 10.19 30.19 -14.87
CA HIS A 216 11.65 30.30 -14.89
C HIS A 216 12.06 31.77 -15.02
N VAL A 217 12.86 32.28 -14.07
CA VAL A 217 13.33 33.67 -14.09
C VAL A 217 14.66 33.75 -14.84
N HIS A 218 14.64 34.30 -16.05
CA HIS A 218 15.86 34.59 -16.79
C HIS A 218 16.64 35.74 -16.13
N GLY A 219 17.89 35.47 -15.74
CA GLY A 219 18.82 36.51 -15.32
C GLY A 219 19.26 37.41 -16.49
N PRO A 220 19.72 38.65 -16.23
CA PRO A 220 19.93 39.69 -17.24
C PRO A 220 21.10 39.47 -18.24
N HIS A 221 21.60 38.24 -18.36
CA HIS A 221 22.74 37.86 -19.22
C HIS A 221 22.50 36.59 -20.06
N CYS A 222 21.27 36.09 -20.16
CA CYS A 222 20.93 34.98 -21.06
C CYS A 222 20.84 35.48 -22.52
N ASN A 223 21.95 35.40 -23.26
CA ASN A 223 22.07 35.96 -24.62
C ASN A 223 21.92 34.88 -25.71
N HIS A 224 20.68 34.60 -26.13
CA HIS A 224 20.36 33.75 -27.28
C HIS A 224 19.28 34.40 -28.15
N ASP A 225 19.64 34.74 -29.39
CA ASP A 225 18.68 35.10 -30.43
C ASP A 225 17.94 33.87 -30.99
N HIS A 226 16.86 34.11 -31.72
CA HIS A 226 15.98 33.09 -32.34
C HIS A 226 16.50 32.57 -33.69
#